data_AF-A0A6P1M307-F1
#
_entry.id   AF-A0A6P1M307-F1
#
_cell.length_a   1.000
_cell.length_b   1.000
_cell.length_c   1.000
_cell.angle_alpha   90.00
_cell.angle_beta   90.00
_cell.angle_gamma   90.00
#
_symmetry.space_group_name_H-M   'P 1'
#
loop_
_entity.id
_entity.type
_entity.pdbx_description
1 polymer ?
#
loop_
_entity_poly.entity_id
_entity_poly.type
_entity_poly.pdbx_seq_one_letter_code
_entity_poly.pdbx_strand_id
1 'polypeptide(L)'
;MSSDFPKVGKRIAAAAGILFLLSGCTTLIDKPPDIPWHACYQTISDPHALSFRDTGIAFLQTEYGFPETPVNRVMLRFSKKTETAKNYRVGQYFSRNEIVDAEKGVFCIYVGVPPSHERFYYLLGHEIGHLLHPRRIDDPEMERFCNEFSRRLCEKENKKFNSNWENRKWVLQPKETANE
;
A
#
# COMPACT_ATOMS: atom_id res chain seq x y z
N MET A 1 74.69 41.40 -19.28
CA MET A 1 74.04 40.66 -20.37
C MET A 1 73.43 39.42 -19.73
N SER A 2 72.19 39.46 -19.23
CA SER A 2 70.89 39.58 -19.92
C SER A 2 70.51 38.31 -20.69
N SER A 3 69.67 37.50 -20.04
CA SER A 3 68.56 36.67 -20.55
C SER A 3 68.35 35.50 -19.55
N ASP A 4 67.18 35.06 -19.10
CA ASP A 4 65.78 35.41 -19.32
C ASP A 4 64.95 34.83 -18.13
N PHE A 5 63.84 35.50 -17.79
CA PHE A 5 62.75 35.00 -16.94
C PHE A 5 61.83 34.03 -17.75
N PRO A 6 60.68 33.54 -17.22
CA PRO A 6 60.47 32.48 -16.25
C PRO A 6 59.68 31.29 -16.87
N LYS A 7 59.85 30.05 -16.38
CA LYS A 7 58.94 28.95 -16.75
C LYS A 7 57.68 28.98 -15.89
N VAL A 8 56.59 29.42 -16.53
CA VAL A 8 55.20 29.26 -16.11
C VAL A 8 54.88 27.78 -15.92
N GLY A 9 54.52 27.40 -14.69
CA GLY A 9 54.08 26.05 -14.31
C GLY A 9 52.78 26.11 -13.52
N LYS A 10 51.66 26.09 -14.25
CA LYS A 10 50.29 25.66 -13.91
C LYS A 10 49.81 25.81 -12.44
N ARG A 11 48.86 26.72 -12.27
CA ARG A 11 47.91 26.78 -11.16
C ARG A 11 47.00 25.53 -11.14
N ILE A 12 46.38 25.33 -9.95
CA ILE A 12 45.12 24.65 -9.65
C ILE A 12 45.23 23.19 -9.16
N ALA A 13 45.13 23.04 -7.84
CA ALA A 13 44.22 22.10 -7.16
C ALA A 13 44.08 22.60 -5.71
N ALA A 14 43.31 23.68 -5.46
CA ALA A 14 41.87 23.63 -5.19
C ALA A 14 41.49 22.57 -4.14
N ALA A 15 41.45 23.02 -2.89
CA ALA A 15 40.52 22.61 -1.83
C ALA A 15 40.26 21.10 -1.68
N ALA A 16 41.20 20.41 -1.01
CA ALA A 16 40.83 19.32 -0.13
C ALA A 16 40.13 19.92 1.10
N GLY A 17 38.79 19.89 1.13
CA GLY A 17 38.05 20.36 2.30
C GLY A 17 36.55 20.38 2.02
N ILE A 18 35.83 19.47 2.69
CA ILE A 18 34.36 19.35 2.74
C ILE A 18 33.76 18.60 1.53
N LEU A 19 34.09 17.31 1.43
CA LEU A 19 33.28 16.36 0.66
C LEU A 19 32.93 15.13 1.53
N PHE A 20 32.48 15.36 2.75
CA PHE A 20 31.80 14.37 3.59
C PHE A 20 30.88 15.16 4.55
N LEU A 21 29.73 14.59 4.92
CA LEU A 21 28.69 15.12 5.84
C LEU A 21 27.40 15.65 5.21
N LEU A 22 26.93 15.08 4.10
CA LEU A 22 25.48 15.02 3.82
C LEU A 22 25.03 13.56 3.63
N SER A 23 25.57 12.66 4.44
CA SER A 23 24.90 11.39 4.74
C SER A 23 23.71 11.71 5.64
N GLY A 24 22.66 12.28 5.06
CA GLY A 24 21.39 12.46 5.74
C GLY A 24 20.85 11.08 6.07
N CYS A 25 21.13 10.56 7.26
CA CYS A 25 20.38 9.47 7.84
C CYS A 25 18.93 9.95 7.89
N THR A 26 18.13 9.53 6.92
CA THR A 26 16.70 9.78 6.90
C THR A 26 16.11 9.09 8.12
N THR A 27 16.01 9.85 9.21
CA THR A 27 15.47 9.35 10.45
C THR A 27 13.96 9.24 10.24
N LEU A 28 13.45 8.02 10.23
CA LEU A 28 12.01 7.80 10.19
C LEU A 28 11.42 8.29 11.51
N ILE A 29 10.48 9.22 11.43
CA ILE A 29 9.75 9.77 12.56
C ILE A 29 8.43 9.02 12.74
N ASP A 30 7.89 9.03 13.95
CA ASP A 30 6.57 8.46 14.18
C ASP A 30 5.50 9.32 13.50
N LYS A 31 4.44 8.66 13.00
CA LYS A 31 3.28 9.36 12.44
C LYS A 31 2.59 10.15 13.56
N PRO A 32 2.35 11.45 13.39
CA PRO A 32 1.55 12.23 14.35
C PRO A 32 0.20 11.56 14.68
N PRO A 33 -0.27 11.59 15.93
CA PRO A 33 -1.51 10.92 16.34
C PRO A 33 -2.77 11.41 15.62
N ASP A 34 -2.81 12.69 15.26
CA ASP A 34 -3.92 13.39 14.61
C ASP A 34 -4.04 13.10 13.10
N ILE A 35 -2.98 12.58 12.47
CA ILE A 35 -3.01 12.19 11.06
C ILE A 35 -3.63 10.79 10.95
N PRO A 36 -4.80 10.63 10.29
CA PRO A 36 -5.39 9.31 10.11
C PRO A 36 -4.56 8.47 9.14
N TRP A 37 -4.55 7.15 9.33
CA TRP A 37 -3.73 6.23 8.52
C TRP A 37 -3.97 6.41 7.02
N HIS A 38 -5.22 6.53 6.59
CA HIS A 38 -5.57 6.66 5.18
C HIS A 38 -5.07 7.97 4.54
N ALA A 39 -4.70 8.99 5.32
CA ALA A 39 -4.09 10.21 4.82
C ALA A 39 -2.59 10.07 4.53
N CYS A 40 -1.94 9.01 5.02
CA CYS A 40 -0.54 8.74 4.74
C CYS A 40 -0.30 8.15 3.35
N TYR A 41 -1.36 7.76 2.64
CA TYR A 41 -1.27 6.97 1.41
C TYR A 41 -1.93 7.65 0.22
N GLN A 42 -1.50 7.29 -0.99
CA GLN A 42 -1.96 7.90 -2.23
C GLN A 42 -3.42 7.53 -2.53
N THR A 43 -4.25 8.51 -2.89
CA THR A 43 -5.63 8.27 -3.35
C THR A 43 -5.64 7.52 -4.67
N ILE A 44 -6.50 6.51 -4.78
CA ILE A 44 -6.86 5.92 -6.08
C ILE A 44 -8.14 6.59 -6.55
N SER A 45 -8.05 7.35 -7.65
CA SER A 45 -9.18 8.00 -8.33
C SER A 45 -9.48 7.36 -9.70
N ASP A 46 -8.87 6.21 -10.00
CA ASP A 46 -9.08 5.50 -11.26
C ASP A 46 -10.55 5.07 -11.40
N PRO A 47 -11.26 5.49 -12.47
CA PRO A 47 -12.69 5.20 -12.61
C PRO A 47 -13.01 3.70 -12.68
N HIS A 48 -12.12 2.88 -13.24
CA HIS A 48 -12.34 1.44 -13.34
C HIS A 48 -12.16 0.76 -11.97
N ALA A 49 -11.21 1.22 -11.16
CA ALA A 49 -11.06 0.78 -9.78
C ALA A 49 -12.28 1.14 -8.92
N LEU A 50 -12.80 2.36 -9.06
CA LEU A 50 -14.00 2.81 -8.33
C LEU A 50 -15.24 2.01 -8.75
N SER A 51 -15.43 1.79 -10.06
CA SER A 51 -16.51 0.94 -10.57
C SER A 51 -16.39 -0.51 -10.08
N PHE A 52 -15.20 -1.10 -10.14
CA PHE A 52 -14.97 -2.46 -9.65
C PHE A 52 -15.25 -2.59 -8.14
N ARG A 53 -14.89 -1.56 -7.34
CA ARG A 53 -15.22 -1.49 -5.91
C ARG A 53 -16.72 -1.53 -5.69
N ASP A 54 -17.47 -0.69 -6.39
CA ASP A 54 -18.93 -0.57 -6.20
C ASP A 54 -19.64 -1.86 -6.65
N THR A 55 -19.25 -2.41 -7.81
CA THR A 55 -19.74 -3.71 -8.27
C THR A 55 -19.39 -4.84 -7.30
N GLY A 56 -18.17 -4.83 -6.76
CA GLY A 56 -17.73 -5.82 -5.78
C GLY A 56 -18.54 -5.78 -4.49
N ILE A 57 -18.83 -4.60 -3.95
CA ILE A 57 -19.67 -4.44 -2.76
C ILE A 57 -21.09 -4.93 -3.04
N ALA A 58 -21.68 -4.57 -4.17
CA ALA A 58 -23.01 -5.03 -4.56
C ALA A 58 -23.05 -6.57 -4.76
N PHE A 59 -22.01 -7.14 -5.38
CA PHE A 59 -21.86 -8.58 -5.55
C PHE A 59 -21.73 -9.30 -4.21
N LEU A 60 -20.93 -8.76 -3.28
CA LEU A 60 -20.80 -9.27 -1.93
C LEU A 60 -22.16 -9.35 -1.22
N GLN A 61 -22.91 -8.24 -1.27
CA GLN A 61 -24.23 -8.13 -0.63
C GLN A 61 -25.26 -9.09 -1.23
N THR A 62 -25.25 -9.24 -2.56
CA THR A 62 -26.22 -10.05 -3.29
C THR A 62 -26.01 -11.54 -3.06
N GLU A 63 -24.75 -12.00 -3.07
CA GLU A 63 -24.42 -13.42 -3.04
C GLU A 63 -24.18 -13.97 -1.62
N TYR A 64 -23.70 -13.12 -0.71
CA TYR A 64 -23.23 -13.56 0.62
C TYR A 64 -23.94 -12.84 1.77
N GLY A 65 -24.87 -11.93 1.46
CA GLY A 65 -25.62 -11.16 2.45
C GLY A 65 -24.91 -9.88 2.89
N PHE A 66 -25.53 -9.18 3.84
CA PHE A 66 -25.06 -7.87 4.27
C PHE A 66 -23.85 -7.98 5.22
N PRO A 67 -22.84 -7.08 5.07
CA PRO A 67 -21.77 -6.88 6.05
C PRO A 67 -22.24 -6.74 7.49
N GLU A 68 -21.48 -7.32 8.45
CA GLU A 68 -21.74 -7.14 9.89
C GLU A 68 -21.73 -5.67 10.32
N THR A 69 -20.91 -4.85 9.66
CA THR A 69 -20.89 -3.40 9.81
C THR A 69 -21.41 -2.76 8.52
N PRO A 70 -22.42 -1.87 8.58
CA PRO A 70 -22.93 -1.22 7.38
C PRO A 70 -21.82 -0.53 6.58
N VAL A 71 -21.81 -0.75 5.26
CA VAL A 71 -20.82 -0.16 4.35
C VAL A 71 -21.47 1.00 3.59
N ASN A 72 -21.26 2.23 4.06
CA ASN A 72 -21.82 3.44 3.46
C ASN A 72 -20.83 4.15 2.54
N ARG A 73 -19.53 4.08 2.85
CA ARG A 73 -18.48 4.72 2.06
C ARG A 73 -17.19 3.90 2.13
N VAL A 74 -16.60 3.65 0.97
CA VAL A 74 -15.29 2.96 0.86
C VAL A 74 -14.32 3.84 0.08
N MET A 75 -13.26 4.28 0.77
CA MET A 75 -12.13 5.00 0.15
C MET A 75 -11.11 4.00 -0.40
N LEU A 76 -10.51 4.32 -1.55
CA LEU A 76 -9.40 3.53 -2.10
C LEU A 76 -8.07 4.27 -1.94
N ARG A 77 -7.05 3.52 -1.51
CA ARG A 77 -5.68 3.99 -1.35
C ARG A 77 -4.70 3.01 -1.98
N PHE A 78 -3.75 3.53 -2.75
CA PHE A 78 -2.53 2.81 -3.07
C PHE A 78 -1.63 2.97 -1.86
N SER A 79 -1.22 1.88 -1.21
CA SER A 79 -0.42 1.89 0.03
C SER A 79 1.04 2.33 -0.19
N LYS A 80 1.28 3.20 -1.16
CA LYS A 80 2.48 4.01 -1.30
C LYS A 80 2.30 5.31 -0.51
N LYS A 81 3.33 5.71 0.24
CA LYS A 81 3.31 6.94 1.03
C LYS A 81 3.09 8.16 0.14
N THR A 82 2.38 9.14 0.67
CA THR A 82 2.36 10.50 0.11
C THR A 82 3.71 11.18 0.36
N GLU A 83 3.96 12.29 -0.35
CA GLU A 83 5.17 13.11 -0.12
C GLU A 83 5.25 13.62 1.32
N THR A 84 4.11 13.98 1.91
CA THR A 84 4.01 14.45 3.30
C THR A 84 4.30 13.33 4.31
N ALA A 85 3.94 12.09 4.01
CA ALA A 85 4.13 10.95 4.89
C ALA A 85 5.42 10.15 4.63
N LYS A 86 6.25 10.55 3.65
CA LYS A 86 7.42 9.76 3.20
C LYS A 86 8.40 9.41 4.33
N ASN A 87 8.53 10.31 5.30
CA ASN A 87 9.42 10.17 6.46
C ASN A 87 8.76 9.49 7.67
N TYR A 88 7.45 9.17 7.60
CA TYR A 88 6.77 8.51 8.71
C TYR A 88 7.11 7.02 8.75
N ARG A 89 7.22 6.46 9.96
CA ARG A 89 7.43 5.02 10.21
C ARG A 89 6.12 4.24 10.02
N VAL A 90 5.63 4.22 8.79
CA VAL A 90 4.45 3.47 8.35
C VAL A 90 4.81 2.50 7.23
N GLY A 91 4.08 1.38 7.12
CA GLY A 91 4.30 0.36 6.09
C GLY A 91 4.00 0.86 4.67
N GLN A 92 4.43 0.12 3.65
CA GLN A 92 4.06 0.39 2.25
C GLN A 92 3.83 -0.91 1.48
N TYR A 93 3.12 -0.82 0.36
CA TYR A 93 2.90 -1.93 -0.58
C TYR A 93 2.19 -3.13 0.03
N PHE A 94 1.36 -2.89 1.04
CA PHE A 94 0.45 -3.86 1.64
C PHE A 94 -0.97 -3.70 1.08
N SER A 95 -1.76 -4.77 1.15
CA SER A 95 -3.21 -4.69 0.99
C SER A 95 -3.87 -4.93 2.34
N ARG A 96 -4.90 -4.12 2.66
CA ARG A 96 -5.67 -4.26 3.89
C ARG A 96 -6.97 -3.43 3.85
N ASN A 97 -7.96 -3.88 4.59
CA ASN A 97 -9.11 -3.11 5.08
C ASN A 97 -8.79 -2.30 6.36
N GLU A 98 -9.29 -1.07 6.45
CA GLU A 98 -9.39 -0.30 7.69
C GLU A 98 -10.83 0.15 7.92
N ILE A 99 -11.33 -0.07 9.14
CA ILE A 99 -12.54 0.57 9.64
C ILE A 99 -12.16 1.99 10.09
N VAL A 100 -12.53 3.00 9.30
CA VAL A 100 -12.21 4.41 9.59
C VAL A 100 -13.22 4.98 10.58
N ASP A 101 -14.51 4.66 10.40
CA ASP A 101 -15.60 5.05 11.30
C ASP A 101 -16.69 3.97 11.21
N ALA A 102 -16.79 3.13 12.24
CA ALA A 102 -17.73 2.00 12.26
C ALA A 102 -19.18 2.47 12.32
N GLU A 103 -19.47 3.55 13.06
CA GLU A 103 -20.82 4.07 13.25
C GLU A 103 -21.35 4.68 11.95
N LYS A 104 -20.48 5.37 11.21
CA LYS A 104 -20.83 5.95 9.90
C LYS A 104 -20.67 4.98 8.73
N GLY A 105 -20.15 3.77 8.97
CA GLY A 105 -19.90 2.79 7.91
C GLY A 105 -18.84 3.24 6.90
N VAL A 106 -17.77 3.89 7.38
CA VAL A 106 -16.67 4.39 6.55
C VAL A 106 -15.48 3.45 6.64
N PHE A 107 -15.05 2.98 5.48
CA PHE A 107 -13.91 2.09 5.33
C PHE A 107 -12.85 2.68 4.40
N CYS A 108 -11.62 2.25 4.58
CA CYS A 108 -10.53 2.46 3.63
C CYS A 108 -9.99 1.10 3.18
N ILE A 109 -9.88 0.89 1.87
CA ILE A 109 -9.18 -0.25 1.29
C ILE A 109 -7.84 0.24 0.76
N TYR A 110 -6.79 -0.36 1.29
CA TYR A 110 -5.41 -0.24 0.82
C TYR A 110 -5.12 -1.35 -0.17
N VAL A 111 -4.50 -1.01 -1.29
CA VAL A 111 -4.00 -1.97 -2.27
C VAL A 111 -2.50 -1.81 -2.39
N GLY A 112 -1.76 -2.93 -2.36
CA GLY A 112 -0.29 -2.95 -2.39
C GLY A 112 0.36 -2.55 -3.72
N VAL A 113 -0.43 -2.43 -4.78
CA VAL A 113 0.02 -2.17 -6.15
C VAL A 113 -0.85 -1.09 -6.81
N PRO A 114 -0.35 -0.36 -7.82
CA PRO A 114 -1.14 0.65 -8.53
C PRO A 114 -2.22 0.02 -9.43
N PRO A 115 -3.27 0.77 -9.84
CA PRO A 115 -4.34 0.30 -10.74
C PRO A 115 -3.88 -0.34 -12.05
N SER A 116 -2.71 0.06 -12.57
CA SER A 116 -2.12 -0.48 -13.79
C SER A 116 -1.49 -1.86 -13.63
N HIS A 117 -1.30 -2.34 -12.39
CA HIS A 117 -0.67 -3.63 -12.14
C HIS A 117 -1.67 -4.77 -12.37
N GLU A 118 -1.22 -5.85 -13.01
CA GLU A 118 -2.03 -7.05 -13.29
C GLU A 118 -2.71 -7.70 -12.07
N ARG A 119 -2.24 -7.41 -10.84
CA ARG A 119 -2.75 -7.98 -9.59
C ARG A 119 -3.75 -7.08 -8.89
N PHE A 120 -3.93 -5.86 -9.39
CA PHE A 120 -4.69 -4.82 -8.71
C PHE A 120 -6.12 -5.27 -8.40
N TYR A 121 -6.84 -5.76 -9.41
CA TYR A 121 -8.26 -6.15 -9.24
C TYR A 121 -8.43 -7.37 -8.34
N TYR A 122 -7.48 -8.31 -8.38
CA TYR A 122 -7.49 -9.44 -7.46
C TYR A 122 -7.26 -8.99 -6.01
N LEU A 123 -6.27 -8.14 -5.76
CA LEU A 123 -6.03 -7.63 -4.41
C LEU A 123 -7.19 -6.75 -3.91
N LEU A 124 -7.75 -5.92 -4.78
CA LEU A 124 -8.92 -5.11 -4.45
C LEU A 124 -10.14 -5.99 -4.14
N GLY A 125 -10.40 -7.03 -4.95
CA GLY A 125 -11.47 -7.99 -4.71
C GLY A 125 -11.32 -8.71 -3.38
N HIS A 126 -10.11 -9.14 -3.04
CA HIS A 126 -9.80 -9.79 -1.76
C HIS A 126 -10.17 -8.88 -0.57
N GLU A 127 -9.73 -7.61 -0.60
CA GLU A 127 -10.05 -6.66 0.49
C GLU A 127 -11.53 -6.26 0.54
N ILE A 128 -12.23 -6.28 -0.59
CA ILE A 128 -13.70 -6.12 -0.62
C ILE A 128 -14.35 -7.30 0.11
N GLY A 129 -13.85 -8.52 -0.06
CA GLY A 129 -14.34 -9.71 0.65
C GLY A 129 -14.31 -9.52 2.18
N HIS A 130 -13.24 -8.91 2.70
CA HIS A 130 -13.13 -8.61 4.14
C HIS A 130 -14.22 -7.67 4.67
N LEU A 131 -14.92 -6.92 3.81
CA LEU A 131 -16.03 -6.08 4.25
C LEU A 131 -17.18 -6.91 4.85
N LEU A 132 -17.32 -8.20 4.53
CA LEU A 132 -18.38 -9.04 5.10
C LEU A 132 -18.25 -9.19 6.62
N HIS A 133 -17.02 -9.47 7.07
CA HIS A 133 -16.66 -9.65 8.49
C HIS A 133 -15.37 -8.85 8.79
N PRO A 134 -15.42 -7.51 8.86
CA PRO A 134 -14.22 -6.65 8.84
C PRO A 134 -13.34 -6.73 10.08
N ARG A 135 -13.79 -7.45 11.12
CA ARG A 135 -13.00 -7.72 12.35
C ARG A 135 -12.23 -9.04 12.30
N ARG A 136 -12.43 -9.87 11.27
CA ARG A 136 -11.81 -11.20 11.11
C ARG A 136 -10.65 -11.19 10.12
N ILE A 137 -9.80 -10.16 10.21
CA ILE A 137 -8.70 -9.96 9.25
C ILE A 137 -7.56 -10.99 9.36
N ASP A 138 -7.44 -11.69 10.48
CA ASP A 138 -6.41 -12.72 10.70
C ASP A 138 -7.01 -14.14 10.74
N ASP A 139 -8.30 -14.28 10.38
CA ASP A 139 -9.01 -15.55 10.36
C ASP A 139 -8.70 -16.34 9.06
N PRO A 140 -8.11 -17.54 9.14
CA PRO A 140 -7.77 -18.33 7.95
C PRO A 140 -8.97 -18.71 7.07
N GLU A 141 -10.17 -18.87 7.65
CA GLU A 141 -11.38 -19.13 6.87
C GLU A 141 -11.82 -17.87 6.13
N MET A 142 -11.69 -16.70 6.76
CA MET A 142 -11.96 -15.43 6.13
C MET A 142 -10.99 -15.16 4.96
N GLU A 143 -9.71 -15.44 5.14
CA GLU A 143 -8.70 -15.35 4.08
C GLU A 143 -9.04 -16.25 2.88
N ARG A 144 -9.46 -17.49 3.15
CA ARG A 144 -9.90 -18.42 2.09
C ARG A 144 -11.12 -17.88 1.35
N PHE A 145 -12.10 -17.37 2.10
CA PHE A 145 -13.29 -16.74 1.54
C PHE A 145 -12.92 -15.55 0.65
N CYS A 146 -12.07 -14.63 1.11
CA CYS A 146 -11.66 -13.44 0.37
C CYS A 146 -10.98 -13.79 -0.95
N ASN A 147 -10.12 -14.82 -0.94
CA ASN A 147 -9.46 -15.29 -2.15
C ASN A 147 -10.46 -15.83 -3.19
N GLU A 148 -11.40 -16.68 -2.75
CA GLU A 148 -12.44 -17.25 -3.62
C GLU A 148 -13.43 -16.17 -4.12
N PHE A 149 -13.86 -15.28 -3.23
CA PHE A 149 -14.68 -14.12 -3.57
C PHE A 149 -14.01 -13.28 -4.66
N SER A 150 -12.73 -12.96 -4.48
CA SER A 150 -11.98 -12.17 -5.44
C SER A 150 -11.86 -12.85 -6.79
N ARG A 151 -11.65 -14.18 -6.81
CA ARG A 151 -11.59 -14.96 -8.04
C ARG A 151 -12.91 -14.84 -8.81
N ARG A 152 -14.04 -15.11 -8.14
CA ARG A 152 -15.39 -15.00 -8.71
C ARG A 152 -15.70 -13.59 -9.22
N LEU A 153 -15.32 -12.56 -8.47
CA LEU A 153 -15.54 -11.18 -8.89
C LEU A 153 -14.70 -10.80 -10.11
N CYS A 154 -13.42 -11.18 -10.14
CA CYS A 154 -12.56 -10.97 -11.31
C CYS A 154 -13.11 -11.68 -12.56
N GLU A 155 -13.59 -12.91 -12.43
CA GLU A 155 -14.23 -13.66 -13.52
C GLU A 155 -15.48 -12.93 -14.03
N LYS A 156 -16.35 -12.49 -13.12
CA LYS A 156 -17.58 -11.74 -13.44
C LYS A 156 -17.28 -10.45 -14.22
N GLU A 157 -16.24 -9.72 -13.81
CA GLU A 157 -15.86 -8.43 -14.38
C GLU A 157 -14.83 -8.54 -15.53
N ASN A 158 -14.59 -9.76 -16.03
CA ASN A 158 -13.62 -10.09 -17.08
C ASN A 158 -12.23 -9.47 -16.82
N LYS A 159 -11.79 -9.51 -15.57
CA LYS A 159 -10.46 -9.05 -15.14
C LYS A 159 -9.49 -10.24 -15.15
N LYS A 160 -8.32 -10.02 -15.74
CA LYS A 160 -7.24 -11.02 -15.70
C LYS A 160 -6.81 -11.23 -14.25
N PHE A 161 -6.71 -12.50 -13.84
CA PHE A 161 -6.01 -12.90 -12.63
C PHE A 161 -5.11 -14.09 -12.98
N ASN A 162 -3.90 -14.12 -12.44
CA ASN A 162 -2.95 -15.22 -12.66
C ASN A 162 -3.08 -16.22 -11.52
N SER A 163 -3.80 -17.32 -11.72
CA SER A 163 -4.17 -18.34 -10.71
C SER A 163 -3.02 -19.04 -9.98
N ASN A 164 -1.75 -18.81 -10.35
CA ASN A 164 -0.58 -19.39 -9.67
C ASN A 164 -0.42 -18.96 -8.18
N TRP A 165 -1.33 -18.16 -7.62
CA TRP A 165 -1.32 -17.72 -6.23
C TRP A 165 -2.18 -18.55 -5.28
N GLU A 166 -3.05 -19.45 -5.77
CA GLU A 166 -3.85 -20.34 -4.91
C GLU A 166 -2.97 -21.22 -3.98
N ASN A 167 -1.69 -21.38 -4.33
CA ASN A 167 -0.69 -22.14 -3.57
C ASN A 167 0.26 -21.29 -2.71
N ARG A 168 0.15 -19.95 -2.71
CA ARG A 168 0.89 -19.13 -1.76
C ARG A 168 0.11 -19.08 -0.46
N LYS A 169 0.46 -19.98 0.46
CA LYS A 169 0.25 -19.72 1.88
C LYS A 169 0.72 -18.29 2.11
N TRP A 170 -0.19 -17.40 2.53
CA TRP A 170 0.20 -16.15 3.15
C TRP A 170 0.99 -16.55 4.39
N VAL A 171 2.30 -16.72 4.21
CA VAL A 171 3.23 -16.83 5.31
C VAL A 171 3.18 -15.44 5.93
N LEU A 172 2.26 -15.28 6.90
CA LEU A 172 2.58 -14.52 8.09
C LEU A 172 3.98 -15.01 8.44
N GLN A 173 5.00 -14.21 8.14
CA GLN A 173 6.32 -14.52 8.65
C GLN A 173 6.10 -14.72 10.15
N PRO A 174 6.46 -15.89 10.70
CA PRO A 174 6.40 -16.06 12.14
C PRO A 174 7.10 -14.85 12.71
N LYS A 175 6.43 -14.12 13.62
CA LYS A 175 7.15 -13.20 14.49
C LYS A 175 8.33 -14.02 14.99
N GLU A 176 9.55 -13.58 14.65
CA GLU A 176 10.73 -14.09 15.31
C GLU A 176 10.39 -14.08 16.80
N THR A 177 10.38 -15.26 17.39
CA THR A 177 10.28 -15.42 18.82
C THR A 177 11.52 -14.75 19.38
N ALA A 178 11.38 -13.49 19.75
CA ALA A 178 12.14 -12.94 20.85
C ALA A 178 11.74 -13.73 22.10
N ASN A 179 12.75 -14.04 22.92
CA ASN A 179 12.77 -14.89 24.14
C ASN A 179 13.27 -16.31 23.81
N GLU A 180 14.41 -16.80 24.31
CA GLU A 180 15.24 -16.43 25.48
C GLU A 180 16.73 -16.63 25.20
#